data_AF-A0A183HTQ3-F1
#
_entry.id   AF-A0A183HTQ3-F1
#
_cell.length_a   1.000
_cell.length_b   1.000
_cell.length_c   1.000
_cell.angle_alpha   90.00
_cell.angle_beta   90.00
_cell.angle_gamma   90.00
#
_symmetry.space_group_name_H-M   'P 1'
#
loop_
_entity.id
_entity.type
_entity.pdbx_description
1 polymer ?
#
loop_
_entity_poly.entity_id
_entity_poly.type
_entity_poly.pdbx_seq_one_letter_code
_entity_poly.pdbx_strand_id
1 'polypeptide(L)'
;MKRKNCLVKKLEGVETLGSTSTICSDKTGTLTQNRMTVTHTWLNGDISDVNFSEVIPNHNNPKELNLKHFDETFGAFFRCAALCSNAVFKEEDRDVKLSKREATGDATEVAILKYCEYTCGDVTAYRKLYPKICEIPFNSTNKFQVTYILKSSKFYKIYKFRKN
;
A
#
# COMPACT_ATOMS: atom_id res chain seq x y z
N MET A 1 6.78 -2.03 34.28
CA MET A 1 7.01 -2.07 32.81
C MET A 1 6.15 -3.11 32.08
N LYS A 2 6.01 -4.35 32.57
CA LYS A 2 5.21 -5.42 31.93
C LYS A 2 3.76 -5.03 31.54
N ARG A 3 3.04 -4.30 32.41
CA ARG A 3 1.68 -3.80 32.14
C ARG A 3 1.58 -2.85 30.93
N LYS A 4 2.72 -2.29 30.47
CA LYS A 4 2.82 -1.41 29.29
C LYS A 4 3.48 -2.12 28.09
N ASN A 5 3.42 -3.45 28.03
CA ASN A 5 4.02 -4.28 26.97
C ASN A 5 5.55 -4.13 26.81
N CYS A 6 6.25 -3.67 27.84
CA CYS A 6 7.71 -3.62 27.89
C CYS A 6 8.24 -4.77 28.75
N LEU A 7 8.83 -5.77 28.09
CA LEU A 7 9.43 -6.94 28.73
C LEU A 7 10.88 -6.63 29.11
N VAL A 8 11.18 -6.70 30.41
CA VAL A 8 12.53 -6.53 30.94
C VAL A 8 13.12 -7.91 31.22
N LYS A 9 14.22 -8.27 30.53
CA LYS A 9 14.92 -9.55 30.74
C LYS A 9 15.89 -9.51 31.93
N LYS A 10 16.49 -8.33 32.21
CA LYS A 10 17.42 -8.09 33.31
C LYS A 10 16.96 -6.88 34.11
N LEU A 11 16.74 -7.02 35.42
CA LEU A 11 16.20 -5.97 36.28
C LEU A 11 17.05 -4.69 36.28
N GLU A 12 18.37 -4.83 36.21
CA GLU A 12 19.34 -3.72 36.07
C GLU A 12 19.02 -2.78 34.90
N GLY A 13 18.44 -3.31 33.81
CA GLY A 13 18.07 -2.50 32.64
C GLY A 13 17.00 -1.45 32.91
N VAL A 14 16.23 -1.57 34.00
CA VAL A 14 15.27 -0.54 34.43
C VAL A 14 15.99 0.73 34.88
N GLU A 15 17.06 0.57 35.65
CA GLU A 15 17.85 1.68 36.18
C GLU A 15 18.72 2.32 35.09
N THR A 16 19.32 1.49 34.21
CA THR A 16 20.09 1.98 33.05
C THR A 16 19.25 2.88 32.16
N LEU A 17 17.99 2.52 31.88
CA LEU A 17 17.11 3.35 31.06
C LEU A 17 16.79 4.71 31.73
N GLY A 18 16.70 4.75 33.06
CA GLY A 18 16.47 5.98 33.82
C GLY A 18 17.66 6.95 33.83
N SER A 19 18.88 6.41 33.72
CA SER A 19 20.13 7.19 33.72
C SER A 19 20.70 7.44 32.32
N THR A 20 19.97 7.06 31.27
CA THR A 20 20.43 7.21 29.89
C THR A 20 20.38 8.68 29.45
N SER A 21 21.51 9.20 28.97
CA SER A 21 21.63 10.58 28.45
C SER A 21 21.67 10.67 26.92
N THR A 22 21.79 9.54 26.22
CA THR A 22 21.82 9.48 24.74
C THR A 22 21.17 8.19 24.26
N ILE A 23 20.28 8.29 23.27
CA ILE A 23 19.58 7.15 22.65
C ILE A 23 20.10 6.99 21.22
N CYS A 24 20.78 5.88 20.97
CA CYS A 24 21.13 5.44 19.62
C CYS A 24 20.05 4.48 19.14
N SER A 25 19.25 4.91 18.16
CA SER A 25 18.18 4.10 17.59
C SER A 25 18.52 3.68 16.17
N ASP A 26 18.24 2.43 15.83
CA ASP A 26 18.14 2.04 14.42
C ASP A 26 16.91 2.70 13.78
N LYS A 27 16.93 2.87 12.45
CA LYS A 27 15.80 3.44 11.70
C LYS A 27 14.78 2.37 11.35
N THR A 28 15.21 1.29 10.71
CA THR A 28 14.31 0.35 10.04
C THR A 28 13.76 -0.66 11.03
N GLY A 29 12.44 -0.70 11.22
CA GLY A 29 11.81 -1.61 12.19
C GLY A 29 11.90 -1.14 13.64
N THR A 30 12.54 0.00 13.90
CA THR A 30 12.53 0.67 15.22
C THR A 30 11.84 2.03 15.15
N LEU A 31 12.37 2.98 14.36
CA LEU A 31 11.69 4.27 14.13
C LEU A 31 10.60 4.16 13.05
N THR A 32 10.82 3.32 12.04
CA THR A 32 9.87 3.06 10.96
C THR A 32 9.27 1.67 11.08
N GLN A 33 8.12 1.45 10.46
CA GLN A 33 7.39 0.18 10.50
C GLN A 33 8.01 -0.93 9.63
N ASN A 34 9.18 -0.68 9.00
CA ASN A 34 9.78 -1.56 8.00
C ASN A 34 8.77 -2.00 6.91
N ARG A 35 7.90 -1.06 6.50
CA ARG A 35 6.84 -1.26 5.52
C ARG A 35 6.79 -0.06 4.60
N MET A 36 6.75 -0.32 3.30
CA MET A 36 6.53 0.72 2.31
C MET A 36 5.05 1.12 2.33
N THR A 37 4.80 2.43 2.37
CA THR A 37 3.45 3.00 2.46
C THR A 37 3.39 4.23 1.57
N VAL A 38 2.30 4.41 0.81
CA VAL A 38 2.08 5.64 0.03
C VAL A 38 1.86 6.79 1.01
N THR A 39 2.61 7.88 0.86
CA THR A 39 2.53 9.04 1.77
C THR A 39 1.94 10.28 1.13
N HIS A 40 2.08 10.43 -0.19
CA HIS A 40 1.57 11.57 -0.93
C HIS A 40 1.11 11.14 -2.32
N THR A 41 0.12 11.83 -2.86
CA THR A 41 -0.27 11.76 -4.27
C THR A 41 -0.18 13.15 -4.88
N TRP A 42 0.10 13.20 -6.18
CA TRP A 42 0.07 14.45 -6.93
C TRP A 42 -0.91 14.31 -8.08
N LEU A 43 -1.98 15.09 -8.04
CA LEU A 43 -3.10 15.03 -8.98
C LEU A 43 -3.58 16.45 -9.27
N ASN A 44 -3.83 16.75 -10.55
CA ASN A 44 -4.36 18.04 -10.99
C ASN A 44 -3.54 19.27 -10.53
N GLY A 45 -2.24 19.11 -10.33
CA GLY A 45 -1.36 20.18 -9.84
C GLY A 45 -1.21 20.23 -8.32
N ASP A 46 -2.03 19.50 -7.57
CA ASP A 46 -2.05 19.54 -6.11
C ASP A 46 -1.39 18.30 -5.49
N ILE A 47 -0.70 18.51 -4.37
CA ILE A 47 -0.16 17.43 -3.54
C ILE A 47 -1.17 17.15 -2.43
N SER A 48 -1.56 15.89 -2.27
CA SER A 48 -2.43 15.41 -1.20
C SER A 48 -1.67 14.46 -0.29
N ASP A 49 -1.76 14.69 1.02
CA ASP A 49 -1.22 13.79 2.03
C ASP A 49 -2.08 12.52 2.13
N VAL A 50 -1.42 11.37 2.13
CA VAL A 50 -2.05 10.07 2.37
C VAL A 50 -1.78 9.67 3.80
N ASN A 51 -2.77 9.88 4.65
CA ASN A 51 -2.70 9.46 6.04
C ASN A 51 -3.27 8.05 6.21
N PHE A 52 -2.40 7.03 6.15
CA PHE A 52 -2.74 5.69 6.64
C PHE A 52 -2.79 5.72 8.16
N SER A 53 -3.87 6.27 8.71
CA SER A 53 -4.02 6.28 10.15
C SER A 53 -4.38 4.88 10.62
N GLU A 54 -3.37 4.06 10.92
CA GLU A 54 -3.52 2.86 11.76
C GLU A 54 -4.09 3.21 13.16
N VAL A 55 -4.08 4.51 13.50
CA VAL A 55 -4.53 5.13 14.75
C VAL A 55 -6.04 5.43 14.77
N ILE A 56 -6.78 5.32 13.66
CA ILE A 56 -8.25 5.44 13.72
C ILE A 56 -8.84 4.03 13.92
N PRO A 57 -9.20 3.64 15.16
CA PRO A 57 -9.62 2.28 15.49
C PRO A 57 -10.88 1.81 14.75
N ASN A 58 -11.62 2.74 14.11
CA ASN A 58 -12.91 2.52 13.45
C ASN A 58 -12.92 2.88 11.96
N HIS A 59 -11.76 3.07 11.30
CA HIS A 59 -11.78 3.13 9.84
C HIS A 59 -12.02 1.72 9.30
N ASN A 60 -13.29 1.38 9.11
CA ASN A 60 -13.67 0.20 8.35
C ASN A 60 -13.14 0.41 6.94
N ASN A 61 -12.04 -0.27 6.59
CA ASN A 61 -11.59 -0.29 5.21
C ASN A 61 -12.78 -0.70 4.34
N PRO A 62 -13.07 0.01 3.24
CA PRO A 62 -14.16 -0.37 2.37
C PRO A 62 -13.93 -1.81 1.91
N LYS A 63 -14.71 -2.75 2.47
CA LYS A 63 -14.69 -4.15 2.02
C LYS A 63 -15.36 -4.29 0.66
N GLU A 64 -16.21 -3.33 0.32
CA GLU A 64 -16.96 -3.28 -0.92
C GLU A 64 -16.30 -2.30 -1.89
N LEU A 65 -16.30 -2.68 -3.16
CA LEU A 65 -15.79 -1.87 -4.25
C LEU A 65 -16.66 -0.63 -4.45
N ASN A 66 -16.08 0.57 -4.29
CA ASN A 66 -16.73 1.83 -4.62
C ASN A 66 -16.32 2.31 -6.00
N LEU A 67 -17.16 2.04 -7.00
CA LEU A 67 -16.88 2.41 -8.39
C LEU A 67 -16.79 3.93 -8.62
N LYS A 68 -17.42 4.77 -7.77
CA LYS A 68 -17.37 6.23 -7.92
C LYS A 68 -15.97 6.79 -7.76
N HIS A 69 -15.10 6.12 -6.99
CA HIS A 69 -13.70 6.50 -6.86
C HIS A 69 -12.87 6.21 -8.11
N PHE A 70 -13.45 5.53 -9.11
CA PHE A 70 -12.84 5.28 -10.41
C PHE A 70 -13.40 6.16 -11.53
N ASP A 71 -14.20 7.17 -11.20
CA ASP A 71 -14.72 8.17 -12.13
C ASP A 71 -13.83 9.43 -12.18
N GLU A 72 -13.91 10.17 -13.29
CA GLU A 72 -13.16 11.41 -13.55
C GLU A 72 -11.62 11.25 -13.48
N THR A 73 -10.90 12.36 -13.25
CA THR A 73 -9.43 12.39 -13.26
C THR A 73 -8.83 11.62 -12.09
N PHE A 74 -9.45 11.72 -10.90
CA PHE A 74 -9.07 10.93 -9.73
C PHE A 74 -9.22 9.44 -10.01
N GLY A 75 -10.29 9.06 -10.70
CA GLY A 75 -10.55 7.69 -11.08
C GLY A 75 -9.60 7.11 -12.12
N ALA A 76 -9.12 7.92 -13.06
CA ALA A 76 -8.07 7.50 -13.99
C ALA A 76 -6.78 7.10 -13.24
N PHE A 77 -6.40 7.88 -12.23
CA PHE A 77 -5.23 7.58 -11.39
C PHE A 77 -5.36 6.25 -10.66
N PHE A 78 -6.46 6.03 -9.92
CA PHE A 78 -6.67 4.77 -9.21
C PHE A 78 -6.84 3.58 -10.16
N ARG A 79 -7.43 3.78 -11.34
CA ARG A 79 -7.53 2.75 -12.37
C ARG A 79 -6.15 2.32 -12.85
N CYS A 80 -5.26 3.27 -13.13
CA CYS A 80 -3.87 2.98 -13.50
C CYS A 80 -3.14 2.22 -12.38
N ALA A 81 -3.27 2.69 -11.13
CA ALA A 81 -2.62 2.10 -9.96
C ALA A 81 -3.13 0.68 -9.65
N ALA A 82 -4.44 0.45 -9.75
CA ALA A 82 -5.07 -0.84 -9.52
C ALA A 82 -4.72 -1.86 -10.63
N LEU A 83 -4.81 -1.46 -11.90
CA LEU A 83 -4.68 -2.40 -13.02
C LEU A 83 -3.23 -2.67 -13.43
N CYS A 84 -2.30 -1.73 -13.22
CA CYS A 84 -0.88 -1.90 -13.55
C CYS A 84 -0.06 -2.31 -12.31
N SER A 85 -0.46 -3.41 -11.68
CA SER A 85 0.25 -4.01 -10.54
C SER A 85 -0.02 -5.51 -10.46
N ASN A 86 1.00 -6.26 -10.07
CA ASN A 86 0.91 -7.70 -9.85
C ASN A 86 0.79 -8.08 -8.38
N ALA A 87 0.77 -7.09 -7.47
CA ALA A 87 0.60 -7.37 -6.06
C ALA A 87 -0.81 -7.88 -5.75
N VAL A 88 -0.92 -8.91 -4.90
CA VAL A 88 -2.19 -9.54 -4.53
C VAL A 88 -2.22 -9.80 -3.03
N PHE A 89 -3.35 -9.54 -2.37
CA PHE A 89 -3.53 -9.91 -0.97
C PHE A 89 -3.63 -11.43 -0.82
N LYS A 90 -3.16 -11.97 0.31
CA LYS A 90 -3.45 -13.36 0.65
C LYS A 90 -4.94 -13.52 0.98
N GLU A 91 -5.57 -14.58 0.47
CA GLU A 91 -7.02 -14.80 0.65
C GLU A 91 -7.42 -15.02 2.12
N GLU A 92 -6.54 -15.66 2.90
CA GLU A 92 -6.69 -15.90 4.34
C GLU A 92 -6.84 -14.62 5.17
N ASP A 93 -6.32 -13.50 4.67
CA ASP A 93 -6.31 -12.21 5.36
C ASP A 93 -7.51 -11.32 5.02
N ARG A 94 -8.52 -11.83 4.28
CA ARG A 94 -9.67 -11.01 3.82
C ARG A 94 -10.40 -10.32 4.97
N ASP A 95 -10.54 -10.95 6.12
CA ASP A 95 -11.21 -10.34 7.30
C ASP A 95 -10.25 -9.64 8.26
N VAL A 96 -8.95 -9.67 7.99
CA VAL A 96 -7.94 -8.94 8.76
C VAL A 96 -7.93 -7.47 8.37
N LYS A 97 -7.60 -6.58 9.33
CA LYS A 97 -7.40 -5.15 9.06
C LYS A 97 -6.35 -4.94 7.97
N LEU A 98 -6.60 -4.03 7.03
CA LEU A 98 -5.74 -3.76 5.86
C LEU A 98 -4.26 -3.51 6.19
N SER A 99 -3.98 -2.84 7.32
CA SER A 99 -2.62 -2.62 7.81
C SER A 99 -1.86 -3.92 8.05
N LYS A 100 -2.55 -4.95 8.54
CA LYS A 100 -2.00 -6.26 8.88
C LYS A 100 -2.10 -7.28 7.75
N ARG A 101 -2.97 -7.07 6.75
CA ARG A 101 -3.07 -7.97 5.59
C ARG A 101 -1.71 -8.11 4.91
N GLU A 102 -1.31 -9.35 4.66
CA GLU A 102 -0.16 -9.68 3.86
C GLU A 102 -0.52 -9.70 2.38
N ALA A 103 0.47 -9.36 1.55
CA ALA A 103 0.32 -9.35 0.11
C ALA A 103 1.61 -9.86 -0.53
N THR A 104 1.46 -10.56 -1.65
CA THR A 104 2.56 -10.96 -2.53
C THR A 104 2.85 -9.83 -3.52
N GLY A 105 4.10 -9.64 -3.90
CA GLY A 105 4.55 -8.56 -4.77
C GLY A 105 5.74 -7.79 -4.18
N ASP A 106 6.36 -6.90 -4.96
CA ASP A 106 7.42 -6.05 -4.43
C ASP A 106 6.84 -4.97 -3.50
N ALA A 107 7.68 -4.46 -2.60
CA ALA A 107 7.23 -3.54 -1.55
C ALA A 107 6.51 -2.28 -2.08
N THR A 108 6.89 -1.78 -3.26
CA THR A 108 6.24 -0.61 -3.87
C THR A 108 4.86 -0.97 -4.41
N GLU A 109 4.73 -2.09 -5.11
CA GLU A 109 3.43 -2.56 -5.59
C GLU A 109 2.47 -2.90 -4.45
N VAL A 110 2.96 -3.52 -3.36
CA VAL A 110 2.16 -3.79 -2.17
C VAL A 110 1.67 -2.51 -1.52
N ALA A 111 2.51 -1.47 -1.43
CA ALA A 111 2.11 -0.16 -0.89
C ALA A 111 0.98 0.47 -1.71
N ILE A 112 1.12 0.45 -3.05
CA ILE A 112 0.11 0.98 -3.97
C ILE A 112 -1.20 0.17 -3.87
N LEU A 113 -1.11 -1.16 -3.81
CA LEU A 113 -2.28 -2.03 -3.64
C LEU A 113 -3.04 -1.68 -2.35
N LYS A 114 -2.32 -1.55 -1.22
CA LYS A 114 -2.93 -1.16 0.06
C LYS A 114 -3.58 0.23 -0.02
N TYR A 115 -2.98 1.17 -0.75
CA TYR A 115 -3.56 2.50 -0.93
C TYR A 115 -4.84 2.47 -1.77
N CYS A 116 -4.84 1.70 -2.87
CA CYS A 116 -6.02 1.50 -3.69
C CYS A 116 -7.14 0.83 -2.89
N GLU A 117 -6.85 -0.22 -2.11
CA GLU A 117 -7.84 -0.91 -1.28
C GLU A 117 -8.39 0.01 -0.18
N TYR A 118 -7.53 0.82 0.43
CA TYR A 118 -7.93 1.80 1.45
C TYR A 118 -8.92 2.83 0.89
N THR A 119 -8.68 3.30 -0.34
CA THR A 119 -9.45 4.38 -0.95
C THR A 119 -10.68 3.86 -1.69
N CYS A 120 -10.52 2.83 -2.51
CA CYS A 120 -11.51 2.38 -3.49
C CYS A 120 -12.25 1.10 -3.10
N GLY A 121 -11.78 0.38 -2.08
CA GLY A 121 -12.30 -0.94 -1.70
C GLY A 121 -11.74 -2.06 -2.55
N ASP A 122 -12.48 -3.17 -2.69
CA ASP A 122 -12.00 -4.47 -3.24
C ASP A 122 -11.35 -4.34 -4.63
N VAL A 123 -10.03 -4.18 -4.65
CA VAL A 123 -9.22 -4.02 -5.88
C VAL A 123 -9.24 -5.31 -6.70
N THR A 124 -9.35 -6.46 -6.05
CA THR A 124 -9.43 -7.76 -6.72
C THR A 124 -10.72 -7.86 -7.52
N ALA A 125 -11.85 -7.43 -6.96
CA ALA A 125 -13.11 -7.33 -7.68
C ALA A 125 -13.02 -6.34 -8.84
N TYR A 126 -12.37 -5.19 -8.66
CA TYR A 126 -12.18 -4.22 -9.73
C TYR A 126 -11.37 -4.80 -10.91
N ARG A 127 -10.27 -5.50 -10.64
CA ARG A 127 -9.43 -6.14 -11.67
C ARG A 127 -10.20 -7.17 -12.50
N LYS A 128 -11.18 -7.87 -11.92
CA LYS A 128 -12.04 -8.83 -12.65
C LYS A 128 -12.89 -8.14 -13.73
N LEU A 129 -13.24 -6.86 -13.55
CA LEU A 129 -13.97 -6.07 -14.54
C LEU A 129 -13.12 -5.65 -15.75
N TYR A 130 -11.79 -5.74 -15.64
CA TYR A 130 -10.82 -5.34 -16.66
C TYR A 130 -9.77 -6.45 -16.86
N PRO A 131 -10.13 -7.54 -17.56
CA PRO A 131 -9.24 -8.68 -17.76
C PRO A 131 -7.92 -8.25 -18.42
N LYS A 132 -6.80 -8.61 -17.78
CA LYS A 132 -5.46 -8.40 -18.31
C LYS A 132 -5.20 -9.39 -19.44
N ILE A 133 -4.81 -8.88 -20.61
CA ILE A 133 -4.46 -9.70 -21.78
C ILE A 133 -2.99 -10.13 -21.68
N CYS A 134 -2.12 -9.15 -21.46
CA CYS A 134 -0.69 -9.36 -21.31
C CYS A 134 -0.05 -8.18 -20.58
N GLU A 135 1.21 -8.34 -20.21
CA GLU A 135 2.00 -7.31 -19.56
C GLU A 135 3.45 -7.30 -20.01
N ILE A 136 4.07 -6.15 -19.85
CA ILE A 136 5.52 -5.99 -19.87
C ILE A 136 5.91 -5.69 -18.43
N PRO A 137 6.59 -6.63 -17.74
CA PRO A 137 7.00 -6.43 -16.35
C PRO A 137 7.99 -5.27 -16.25
N PHE A 138 8.12 -4.72 -15.05
CA PHE A 138 9.10 -3.67 -14.79
C PHE A 138 10.53 -4.17 -15.10
N ASN A 139 11.29 -3.35 -15.84
CA ASN A 139 12.71 -3.54 -16.05
C ASN A 139 13.46 -2.25 -15.70
N SER A 140 14.56 -2.38 -14.94
CA SER A 140 15.45 -1.28 -14.54
C SER A 140 16.02 -0.46 -15.71
N THR A 141 16.16 -1.05 -16.90
CA THR A 141 16.60 -0.36 -18.12
C THR A 141 15.53 0.60 -18.64
N ASN A 142 14.28 0.11 -18.74
CA ASN A 142 13.17 0.85 -19.33
C ASN A 142 12.45 1.75 -18.31
N LYS A 143 12.57 1.43 -17.01
CA LYS A 143 11.98 2.16 -15.88
C LYS A 143 10.45 2.30 -15.93
N PHE A 144 9.80 1.39 -16.65
CA PHE A 144 8.33 1.30 -16.69
C PHE A 144 7.84 -0.15 -16.71
N GLN A 145 6.58 -0.31 -16.33
CA GLN A 145 5.75 -1.49 -16.50
C GLN A 145 4.55 -1.13 -17.38
N VAL A 146 4.08 -2.07 -18.19
CA VAL A 146 2.90 -1.88 -19.05
C VAL A 146 1.91 -3.01 -18.85
N THR A 147 0.63 -2.67 -18.78
CA THR A 147 -0.45 -3.65 -18.75
C THR A 147 -1.43 -3.39 -19.89
N TYR A 148 -1.77 -4.45 -20.63
CA TYR A 148 -2.75 -4.41 -21.71
C TYR A 148 -4.08 -4.98 -21.23
N ILE A 149 -5.16 -4.24 -21.41
CA ILE A 149 -6.52 -4.65 -21.04
C ILE A 149 -7.47 -4.53 -22.23
N LEU A 150 -8.44 -5.44 -22.31
CA LEU A 150 -9.53 -5.39 -23.29
C LEU A 150 -10.82 -5.00 -22.57
N LYS A 151 -11.49 -3.94 -23.03
CA LYS A 151 -12.82 -3.58 -22.56
C LYS A 151 -13.68 -3.06 -23.70
N SER A 152 -14.88 -3.62 -23.85
CA SER A 152 -15.87 -3.20 -24.87
C SER A 152 -15.26 -3.12 -26.28
N SER A 153 -14.50 -4.16 -26.66
CA SER A 153 -13.80 -4.26 -27.96
C SER A 153 -12.73 -3.19 -28.20
N LYS A 154 -12.29 -2.46 -27.16
CA LYS A 154 -11.18 -1.50 -27.23
C LYS A 154 -10.00 -1.97 -26.37
N PHE A 155 -8.79 -1.81 -26.92
CA PHE A 155 -7.55 -2.07 -26.20
C PHE A 155 -7.09 -0.82 -25.47
N TYR A 156 -6.70 -0.98 -24.21
CA TYR A 156 -6.05 0.07 -23.44
C TYR A 156 -4.68 -0.40 -23.00
N LYS A 157 -3.71 0.52 -23.02
CA LYS A 157 -2.35 0.32 -22.52
C LYS A 157 -2.16 1.23 -21.32
N ILE A 158 -1.82 0.65 -20.18
CA ILE A 158 -1.58 1.38 -18.94
C ILE A 158 -0.10 1.33 -18.65
N TYR A 159 0.52 2.49 -18.48
CA TYR A 159 1.94 2.62 -18.15
C TYR A 159 2.09 3.01 -16.69
N LYS A 160 3.02 2.36 -16.00
CA LYS A 160 3.48 2.74 -14.66
C LYS A 160 4.99 2.95 -14.71
N PHE A 161 5.44 4.17 -14.44
CA PHE A 161 6.86 4.52 -14.41
C PHE A 161 7.38 4.46 -12.98
N ARG A 162 8.63 4.02 -12.81
CA ARG A 162 9.30 3.97 -11.51
C ARG A 162 10.74 4.43 -11.68
N LYS A 163 11.15 5.39 -10.84
CA LYS A 163 12.55 5.82 -10.75
C LYS A 163 13.29 4.84 -9.85
N ASN A 164 14.45 4.33 -10.30
CA ASN A 164 15.34 3.51 -9.47
C ASN A 164 15.87 4.33 -8.30
#